data_AF-A0A3D3PGP6-F1
#
_entry.id   AF-A0A3D3PGP6-F1
#
_cell.length_a   1.000
_cell.length_b   1.000
_cell.length_c   1.000
_cell.angle_alpha   90.00
_cell.angle_beta   90.00
_cell.angle_gamma   90.00
#
_symmetry.space_group_name_H-M   'P 1'
#
loop_
_entity.id
_entity.type
_entity.pdbx_description
1 polymer ?
#
loop_
_entity_poly.entity_id
_entity_poly.type
_entity_poly.pdbx_seq_one_letter_code
_entity_poly.pdbx_strand_id
1 'polypeptide(L)'
;PVGYAVYNGKANSPWTSRNMGILGTILLIFIVIHMNNFWAQYHWGDFPYAKYEISLTDPHDVTVTPIPFTGEKIENAEYVDSDKHVKVLIARDLYKIVAESFKQWWYVALYVFAMAALAFHLVHGFRSAFQTLGWDHKKYVPLIRFIGEWIFGLLIPILFAAMPLYFFFFK
;
A
#
# COMPACT_ATOMS: atom_id res chain seq x y z
N PRO A 1 5.74 -29.84 49.59
CA PRO A 1 5.48 -28.80 48.58
C PRO A 1 4.44 -29.27 47.55
N VAL A 2 3.35 -28.52 47.36
CA VAL A 2 2.36 -28.80 46.31
C VAL A 2 2.88 -28.20 45.00
N GLY A 3 3.10 -29.02 43.98
CA GLY A 3 3.59 -28.56 42.69
C GLY A 3 2.52 -27.75 41.95
N TYR A 4 2.83 -26.50 41.60
CA TYR A 4 1.94 -25.68 40.79
C TYR A 4 1.71 -26.32 39.41
N ALA A 5 0.48 -26.18 38.89
CA ALA A 5 0.16 -26.60 37.53
C ALA A 5 1.02 -25.82 36.53
N VAL A 6 1.91 -26.51 35.84
CA VAL A 6 2.79 -25.90 34.83
C VAL A 6 1.95 -25.54 33.61
N TYR A 7 1.81 -24.25 33.34
CA TYR A 7 1.07 -23.74 32.18
C TYR A 7 1.81 -24.11 30.89
N ASN A 8 1.30 -25.10 30.15
CA ASN A 8 1.85 -25.48 28.86
C ASN A 8 1.28 -24.59 27.74
N GLY A 9 1.90 -23.44 27.49
CA GLY A 9 1.47 -22.49 26.44
C GLY A 9 1.43 -23.07 25.02
N LYS A 10 2.15 -24.17 24.75
CA LYS A 10 2.09 -24.91 23.46
C LYS A 10 0.77 -25.67 23.28
N ALA A 11 0.10 -26.07 24.37
CA ALA A 11 -1.17 -26.80 24.33
C ALA A 11 -2.40 -25.88 24.18
N ASN A 12 -2.28 -24.61 24.60
CA ASN A 12 -3.42 -23.72 24.81
C ASN A 12 -3.59 -22.58 23.77
N SER A 13 -2.67 -22.42 22.80
CA SER A 13 -2.78 -21.37 21.77
C SER A 13 -2.36 -21.86 20.37
N PRO A 14 -3.17 -21.59 19.32
CA PRO A 14 -2.77 -21.86 17.94
C PRO A 14 -1.46 -21.14 17.59
N TRP A 15 -0.59 -21.80 16.83
CA TRP A 15 0.70 -21.25 16.36
C TRP A 15 0.55 -19.88 15.67
N THR A 16 -0.56 -19.69 14.96
CA THR A 16 -0.88 -18.43 14.27
C THR A 16 -1.03 -17.25 15.23
N SER A 17 -1.69 -17.45 16.39
CA SER A 17 -1.83 -16.41 17.42
C SER A 17 -0.48 -15.99 18.02
N ARG A 18 0.44 -16.94 18.18
CA ARG A 18 1.77 -16.69 18.75
C ARG A 18 2.68 -15.87 17.85
N ASN A 19 2.51 -15.98 16.54
CA ASN A 19 3.33 -15.26 15.56
C ASN A 19 2.69 -13.96 15.08
N MET A 20 1.50 -13.59 15.55
CA MET A 20 0.83 -12.34 15.16
C MET A 20 1.67 -11.10 15.45
N GLY A 21 2.39 -11.08 16.57
CA GLY A 21 3.32 -10.00 16.91
C GLY A 21 4.50 -9.90 15.94
N ILE A 22 5.07 -11.03 15.54
CA ILE A 22 6.19 -11.09 14.58
C ILE A 22 5.73 -10.60 13.21
N LEU A 23 4.57 -11.05 12.73
CA LEU A 23 3.97 -10.54 11.49
C LEU A 23 3.74 -9.03 11.56
N GLY A 24 3.24 -8.53 12.70
CA GLY A 24 3.09 -7.09 12.94
C GLY A 24 4.42 -6.33 12.86
N THR A 25 5.50 -6.86 13.44
CA THR A 25 6.84 -6.25 13.37
C THR A 25 7.39 -6.24 11.94
N ILE A 26 7.23 -7.33 11.19
CA ILE A 26 7.62 -7.39 9.77
C ILE A 26 6.89 -6.30 8.97
N LEU A 27 5.58 -6.15 9.19
CA LEU A 27 4.78 -5.11 8.54
C LEU A 27 5.20 -3.71 8.97
N LEU A 28 5.56 -3.50 10.23
CA LEU A 28 6.06 -2.21 10.69
C LEU A 28 7.34 -1.82 9.97
N ILE A 29 8.31 -2.74 9.84
CA ILE A 29 9.55 -2.52 9.09
C ILE A 29 9.23 -2.21 7.63
N PHE A 30 8.33 -2.99 7.02
CA PHE A 30 7.88 -2.74 5.65
C PHE A 30 7.28 -1.35 5.50
N ILE A 31 6.41 -0.91 6.42
CA ILE A 31 5.80 0.43 6.39
C ILE A 31 6.87 1.51 6.50
N VAL A 32 7.87 1.37 7.36
CA VAL A 32 8.97 2.34 7.46
C VAL A 32 9.73 2.46 6.14
N ILE A 33 10.08 1.32 5.52
CA ILE A 33 10.73 1.31 4.21
C ILE A 33 9.83 1.93 3.14
N HIS A 34 8.54 1.57 3.13
CA HIS A 34 7.56 2.09 2.19
C HIS A 34 7.38 3.62 2.31
N MET A 35 7.25 4.12 3.54
CA MET A 35 7.15 5.56 3.83
C MET A 35 8.43 6.29 3.45
N ASN A 36 9.61 5.72 3.66
CA ASN A 36 10.85 6.33 3.22
C ASN A 36 10.92 6.39 1.67
N ASN A 37 10.69 5.28 0.98
CA ASN A 37 10.88 5.17 -0.46
C ASN A 37 9.90 6.01 -1.28
N PHE A 38 8.66 6.17 -0.81
CA PHE A 38 7.62 6.87 -1.57
C PHE A 38 7.20 8.17 -0.92
N TRP A 39 6.79 8.13 0.34
CA TRP A 39 6.22 9.31 1.00
C TRP A 39 7.29 10.38 1.27
N ALA A 40 8.43 10.01 1.86
CA ALA A 40 9.50 10.95 2.13
C ALA A 40 10.13 11.48 0.83
N GLN A 41 10.33 10.60 -0.15
CA GLN A 41 10.76 10.96 -1.50
C GLN A 41 9.76 11.91 -2.19
N TYR A 42 8.45 11.67 -2.03
CA TYR A 42 7.43 12.55 -2.61
C TYR A 42 7.39 13.93 -1.96
N HIS A 43 7.60 14.04 -0.64
CA HIS A 43 7.53 15.34 0.04
C HIS A 43 8.83 16.13 -0.05
N TRP A 44 9.98 15.46 0.10
CA TRP A 44 11.28 16.10 0.26
C TRP A 44 12.35 15.64 -0.73
N GLY A 45 12.08 14.62 -1.54
CA GLY A 45 13.01 14.18 -2.55
C GLY A 45 13.09 15.15 -3.73
N ASP A 46 14.26 15.11 -4.38
CA ASP A 46 14.59 15.91 -5.55
C ASP A 46 14.17 15.16 -6.82
N PHE A 47 12.93 15.37 -7.26
CA PHE A 47 12.36 14.70 -8.43
C PHE A 47 11.91 15.67 -9.50
N PRO A 48 11.93 15.23 -10.78
CA PRO A 48 11.42 16.03 -11.87
C PRO A 48 9.93 16.28 -11.72
N TYR A 49 9.51 17.47 -12.09
CA TYR A 49 8.10 17.80 -12.26
C TYR A 49 7.66 17.39 -13.67
N ALA A 50 6.37 17.19 -13.86
CA ALA A 50 5.76 16.99 -15.16
C ALA A 50 4.67 18.05 -15.37
N LYS A 51 4.58 18.54 -16.61
CA LYS A 51 3.51 19.41 -17.09
C LYS A 51 2.47 18.54 -17.76
N TYR A 52 1.25 18.54 -17.22
CA TYR A 52 0.09 17.86 -17.77
C TYR A 52 -0.79 18.90 -18.47
N GLU A 53 -0.94 18.77 -19.78
CA GLU A 53 -1.86 19.59 -20.58
C GLU A 53 -3.09 18.74 -20.89
N ILE A 54 -4.22 19.06 -20.27
CA ILE A 54 -5.49 18.33 -20.39
C ILE A 54 -6.42 19.16 -21.27
N SER A 55 -6.93 18.60 -22.37
CA SER A 55 -7.87 19.32 -23.22
C SER A 55 -9.18 19.67 -22.49
N LEU A 56 -9.67 20.89 -22.69
CA LEU A 56 -10.97 21.34 -22.16
C LEU A 56 -12.16 20.74 -22.92
N THR A 57 -11.92 20.26 -24.14
CA THR A 57 -12.97 19.68 -25.01
C THR A 57 -13.04 18.15 -24.90
N ASP A 58 -11.90 17.50 -24.65
CA ASP A 58 -11.83 16.06 -24.38
C ASP A 58 -10.90 15.78 -23.18
N PRO A 59 -11.46 15.53 -21.97
CA PRO A 59 -10.66 15.23 -20.78
C PRO A 59 -9.77 13.99 -20.89
N HIS A 60 -9.93 13.15 -21.93
CA HIS A 60 -9.07 12.00 -22.19
C HIS A 60 -7.83 12.35 -23.02
N ASP A 61 -7.78 13.52 -23.65
CA ASP A 61 -6.61 14.00 -24.36
C ASP A 61 -5.68 14.74 -23.39
N VAL A 62 -4.63 14.03 -22.94
CA VAL A 62 -3.67 14.52 -21.96
C VAL A 62 -2.25 14.39 -22.51
N THR A 63 -1.57 15.52 -22.67
CA THR A 63 -0.15 15.56 -23.03
C THR A 63 0.71 15.74 -21.79
N VAL A 64 1.65 14.83 -21.55
CA VAL A 64 2.58 14.88 -20.42
C VAL A 64 3.96 15.26 -20.91
N THR A 65 4.46 16.43 -20.48
CA THR A 65 5.80 16.91 -20.82
C THR A 65 6.68 16.92 -19.56
N PRO A 66 7.79 16.16 -19.53
CA PRO A 66 8.74 16.21 -18.42
C PRO A 66 9.37 17.59 -18.31
N ILE A 67 9.44 18.14 -17.10
CA ILE A 67 10.17 19.38 -16.80
C ILE A 67 11.54 18.97 -16.26
N PRO A 68 12.65 19.42 -16.88
CA PRO A 68 13.99 19.09 -16.40
C PRO A 68 14.19 19.60 -14.97
N PHE A 69 14.86 18.81 -14.14
CA PHE A 69 15.16 19.20 -12.76
C PHE A 69 16.22 20.32 -12.78
N THR A 70 15.81 21.54 -12.44
CA THR A 70 16.70 22.72 -12.36
C THR A 70 17.22 22.98 -10.95
N GLY A 71 16.86 22.15 -9.96
CA GLY A 71 17.21 22.35 -8.55
C GLY A 71 16.32 23.38 -7.83
N GLU A 72 15.51 24.14 -8.56
CA GLU A 72 14.49 25.01 -7.98
C GLU A 72 13.20 24.23 -7.72
N LYS A 73 12.66 24.36 -6.51
CA LYS A 73 11.32 23.83 -6.21
C LYS A 73 10.29 24.63 -6.99
N ILE A 74 9.62 23.97 -7.93
CA ILE A 74 8.50 24.55 -8.66
C ILE A 74 7.26 24.43 -7.78
N GLU A 75 6.52 25.52 -7.59
CA GLU A 75 5.20 25.44 -6.95
C GLU A 75 4.23 24.70 -7.87
N ASN A 76 3.37 23.86 -7.32
CA ASN A 76 2.34 23.21 -8.13
C ASN A 76 1.42 24.29 -8.68
N ALA A 77 1.35 24.39 -10.00
CA ALA A 77 0.55 25.40 -10.68
C ALA A 77 -0.57 24.72 -11.45
N GLU A 78 -1.78 25.25 -11.31
CA GLU A 78 -2.95 24.85 -12.08
C GLU A 78 -3.55 26.11 -12.73
N TYR A 79 -3.54 26.16 -14.06
CA TYR A 79 -4.12 27.27 -14.81
C TYR A 79 -4.74 26.80 -16.12
N VAL A 80 -5.60 27.63 -16.70
CA VAL A 80 -6.24 27.37 -17.99
C VAL A 80 -5.56 28.22 -19.06
N ASP A 81 -5.06 27.56 -20.11
CA ASP A 81 -4.55 28.21 -21.31
C ASP A 81 -5.72 28.30 -22.31
N SER A 82 -6.32 29.50 -22.39
CA SER A 82 -7.46 29.78 -23.26
C SER A 82 -7.12 29.70 -24.75
N ASP A 83 -5.85 29.95 -25.14
CA ASP A 83 -5.44 29.94 -26.54
C ASP A 83 -5.38 28.49 -27.04
N LYS A 84 -4.79 27.61 -26.24
CA LYS A 84 -4.68 26.18 -26.55
C LYS A 84 -5.93 25.38 -26.17
N HIS A 85 -6.88 25.99 -25.46
CA HIS A 85 -8.05 25.31 -24.90
C HIS A 85 -7.66 24.10 -24.05
N VAL A 86 -6.61 24.24 -23.22
CA VAL A 86 -6.13 23.19 -22.30
C VAL A 86 -6.04 23.70 -20.87
N LYS A 87 -6.25 22.81 -19.92
CA LYS A 87 -5.90 22.98 -18.52
C LYS A 87 -4.49 22.47 -18.30
N VAL A 88 -3.61 23.33 -17.81
CA VAL A 88 -2.21 23.01 -17.49
C VAL A 88 -2.10 22.74 -15.99
N LEU A 89 -1.53 21.59 -15.64
CA LEU A 89 -1.19 21.20 -14.28
C LEU A 89 0.31 20.88 -14.19
N ILE A 90 1.03 21.56 -13.32
CA ILE A 90 2.43 21.26 -13.01
C ILE A 90 2.46 20.58 -11.65
N ALA A 91 2.91 19.32 -11.63
CA ALA A 91 3.00 18.53 -10.42
C ALA A 91 4.21 17.59 -10.47
N ARG A 92 4.63 17.06 -9.31
CA ARG A 92 5.67 16.02 -9.25
C ARG A 92 5.22 14.77 -10.01
N ASP A 93 6.16 14.13 -10.71
CA ASP A 93 5.86 12.92 -11.49
C ASP A 93 5.90 11.64 -10.61
N LEU A 94 4.80 11.36 -9.90
CA LEU A 94 4.70 10.14 -9.06
C LEU A 94 4.78 8.86 -9.89
N TYR A 95 4.27 8.90 -11.13
CA TYR A 95 4.28 7.72 -12.01
C TYR A 95 5.71 7.28 -12.26
N LYS A 96 6.62 8.21 -12.57
CA LYS A 96 8.03 7.92 -12.79
C LYS A 96 8.70 7.30 -11.57
N ILE A 97 8.44 7.82 -10.36
CA ILE A 97 8.99 7.28 -9.09
C ILE A 97 8.57 5.82 -8.92
N VAL A 98 7.28 5.53 -9.10
CA VAL A 98 6.73 4.17 -8.96
C VAL A 98 7.29 3.24 -10.04
N ALA A 99 7.33 3.71 -11.28
CA ALA A 99 7.82 2.93 -12.41
C ALA A 99 9.30 2.58 -12.28
N GLU A 100 10.13 3.52 -11.86
CA GLU A 100 11.57 3.27 -11.66
C GLU A 100 11.82 2.36 -10.45
N SER A 101 11.10 2.57 -9.35
CA SER A 101 11.24 1.76 -8.13
C SER A 101 10.90 0.29 -8.39
N PHE A 102 9.80 0.01 -9.08
CA PHE A 102 9.33 -1.35 -9.34
C PHE A 102 10.02 -2.06 -10.52
N LYS A 103 10.99 -1.42 -11.18
CA LYS A 103 11.92 -2.13 -12.08
C LYS A 103 12.98 -2.93 -11.34
N GLN A 104 13.23 -2.64 -10.06
CA GLN A 104 14.20 -3.42 -9.29
C GLN A 104 13.52 -4.67 -8.71
N TRP A 105 13.98 -5.85 -9.14
CA TRP A 105 13.39 -7.13 -8.77
C TRP A 105 13.31 -7.36 -7.25
N TRP A 106 14.28 -6.85 -6.49
CA TRP A 106 14.35 -7.04 -5.04
C TRP A 106 13.30 -6.17 -4.31
N TYR A 107 12.99 -4.98 -4.82
CA TYR A 107 11.88 -4.17 -4.31
C TYR A 107 10.56 -4.91 -4.54
N VAL A 108 10.34 -5.45 -5.74
CA VAL A 108 9.12 -6.20 -6.06
C VAL A 108 8.98 -7.41 -5.14
N ALA A 109 10.05 -8.19 -4.95
CA ALA A 109 10.05 -9.34 -4.05
C ALA A 109 9.71 -8.96 -2.61
N LEU A 110 10.31 -7.88 -2.09
CA LEU A 110 10.03 -7.35 -0.74
C LEU A 110 8.55 -6.96 -0.60
N TYR A 111 7.98 -6.26 -1.59
CA TYR A 111 6.58 -5.83 -1.57
C TYR A 111 5.61 -7.02 -1.63
N VAL A 112 5.88 -8.00 -2.50
CA VAL A 112 5.05 -9.22 -2.60
C VAL A 112 5.09 -10.01 -1.29
N PHE A 113 6.28 -10.18 -0.70
CA PHE A 113 6.42 -10.83 0.60
C PHE A 113 5.66 -10.10 1.71
N ALA A 114 5.77 -8.76 1.74
CA ALA A 114 5.03 -7.94 2.70
C ALA A 114 3.51 -8.04 2.52
N MET A 115 3.01 -8.09 1.28
CA MET A 115 1.58 -8.29 1.02
C MET A 115 1.09 -9.67 1.47
N ALA A 116 1.93 -10.72 1.35
CA ALA A 116 1.61 -12.03 1.92
C ALA A 116 1.54 -11.97 3.46
N ALA A 117 2.53 -11.35 4.10
CA ALA A 117 2.52 -11.14 5.55
C ALA A 117 1.30 -10.30 6.00
N LEU A 118 0.93 -9.28 5.23
CA LEU A 118 -0.26 -8.45 5.47
C LEU A 118 -1.53 -9.28 5.37
N ALA A 119 -1.67 -10.11 4.34
CA ALA A 119 -2.81 -11.00 4.18
C ALA A 119 -2.99 -11.91 5.40
N PHE A 120 -1.91 -12.58 5.82
CA PHE A 120 -1.94 -13.39 7.05
C PHE A 120 -2.29 -12.56 8.27
N HIS A 121 -1.71 -11.36 8.43
CA HIS A 121 -2.00 -10.49 9.57
C HIS A 121 -3.46 -10.02 9.60
N LEU A 122 -4.05 -9.64 8.46
CA LEU A 122 -5.42 -9.14 8.37
C LEU A 122 -6.44 -10.27 8.58
N VAL A 123 -6.28 -11.44 7.96
CA VAL A 123 -7.20 -12.58 8.14
C VAL A 123 -7.35 -12.95 9.63
N HIS A 124 -6.24 -12.95 10.37
CA HIS A 124 -6.25 -13.30 11.79
C HIS A 124 -6.65 -12.12 12.69
N GLY A 125 -6.10 -10.94 12.42
CA GLY A 125 -6.35 -9.73 13.19
C GLY A 125 -7.79 -9.26 13.10
N PHE A 126 -8.41 -9.38 11.92
CA PHE A 126 -9.81 -9.02 11.71
C PHE A 126 -10.71 -9.90 12.58
N ARG A 127 -10.56 -11.23 12.54
CA ARG A 127 -11.34 -12.12 13.39
C ARG A 127 -11.20 -11.77 14.88
N SER A 128 -9.97 -11.58 15.36
CA SER A 128 -9.71 -11.25 16.77
C SER A 128 -10.28 -9.88 17.19
N ALA A 129 -10.24 -8.89 16.30
CA ALA A 129 -10.78 -7.55 16.60
C ALA A 129 -12.30 -7.59 16.86
N PHE A 130 -13.07 -8.30 16.03
CA PHE A 130 -14.52 -8.40 16.21
C PHE A 130 -14.92 -9.20 17.45
N GLN A 131 -14.11 -10.19 17.84
CA GLN A 131 -14.29 -10.92 19.09
C GLN A 131 -14.05 -10.02 20.32
N THR A 132 -12.96 -9.24 20.32
CA THR A 132 -12.64 -8.32 21.42
C THR A 132 -13.67 -7.18 21.55
N LEU A 133 -14.22 -6.72 20.44
CA LEU A 133 -15.29 -5.71 20.43
C LEU A 133 -16.66 -6.26 20.85
N GLY A 134 -16.79 -7.57 21.08
CA GLY A 134 -18.04 -8.21 21.51
C GLY A 134 -19.06 -8.44 20.39
N TRP A 135 -18.69 -8.21 19.13
CA TRP A 135 -19.53 -8.46 17.95
C TRP A 135 -19.47 -9.92 17.49
N ASP A 136 -19.70 -10.86 18.43
CA ASP A 136 -19.67 -12.32 18.19
C ASP A 136 -21.07 -12.96 18.17
N HIS A 137 -22.06 -12.24 17.62
CA HIS A 137 -23.42 -12.77 17.53
C HIS A 137 -23.56 -13.76 16.36
N LYS A 138 -24.11 -14.96 16.63
CA LYS A 138 -24.23 -16.10 15.68
C LYS A 138 -24.81 -15.75 14.30
N LYS A 139 -25.65 -14.72 14.21
CA LYS A 139 -26.25 -14.23 12.95
C LYS A 139 -25.26 -13.47 12.05
N TYR A 140 -24.37 -12.67 12.61
CA TYR A 140 -23.50 -11.75 11.85
C TYR A 140 -22.08 -12.29 11.68
N VAL A 141 -21.63 -13.14 12.61
CA VAL A 141 -20.29 -13.75 12.59
C VAL A 141 -19.96 -14.44 11.26
N PRO A 142 -20.86 -15.23 10.62
CA PRO A 142 -20.54 -15.85 9.33
C PRO A 142 -20.24 -14.82 8.23
N LEU A 143 -21.01 -13.73 8.18
CA LEU A 143 -20.83 -12.66 7.19
C LEU A 143 -19.56 -11.85 7.45
N ILE A 144 -19.34 -11.46 8.71
CA ILE A 144 -18.14 -10.71 9.14
C ILE A 144 -16.89 -11.52 8.81
N ARG A 145 -16.90 -12.82 9.11
CA ARG A 145 -15.78 -13.70 8.78
C ARG A 145 -15.59 -13.84 7.28
N PHE A 146 -16.66 -14.00 6.51
CA PHE A 146 -16.54 -14.08 5.05
C PHE A 146 -15.91 -12.81 4.45
N ILE A 147 -16.46 -11.62 4.78
CA ILE A 147 -15.96 -10.34 4.27
C ILE A 147 -14.53 -10.09 4.77
N GLY A 148 -14.29 -10.32 6.05
CA GLY A 148 -13.00 -10.11 6.69
C GLY A 148 -11.89 -11.00 6.15
N GLU A 149 -12.15 -12.31 6.06
CA GLU A 149 -11.14 -13.30 5.68
C GLU A 149 -10.91 -13.29 4.15
N TRP A 150 -11.96 -13.22 3.33
CA TRP A 150 -11.83 -13.33 1.86
C TRP A 150 -11.64 -11.99 1.15
N ILE A 151 -12.43 -10.98 1.49
CA ILE A 151 -12.37 -9.70 0.78
C ILE A 151 -11.22 -8.88 1.35
N PHE A 152 -11.31 -8.54 2.64
CA PHE A 152 -10.33 -7.64 3.26
C PHE A 152 -8.98 -8.33 3.48
N GLY A 153 -8.98 -9.58 3.93
CA GLY A 153 -7.77 -10.32 4.29
C GLY A 153 -7.01 -10.93 3.12
N LEU A 154 -7.67 -11.22 1.99
CA LEU A 154 -7.03 -11.90 0.86
C LEU A 154 -7.09 -11.08 -0.44
N LEU A 155 -8.29 -10.67 -0.88
CA LEU A 155 -8.45 -9.96 -2.15
C LEU A 155 -7.69 -8.63 -2.17
N ILE A 156 -7.82 -7.81 -1.12
CA ILE A 156 -7.17 -6.49 -1.07
C ILE A 156 -5.64 -6.61 -1.16
N PRO A 157 -4.94 -7.42 -0.33
CA PRO A 157 -3.49 -7.59 -0.47
C PRO A 157 -3.05 -8.12 -1.85
N ILE A 158 -3.84 -9.00 -2.48
CA ILE A 158 -3.55 -9.48 -3.85
C ILE A 158 -3.59 -8.32 -4.86
N LEU A 159 -4.62 -7.48 -4.79
CA LEU A 159 -4.73 -6.31 -5.66
C LEU A 159 -3.55 -5.35 -5.46
N PHE A 160 -3.13 -5.11 -4.22
CA PHE A 160 -1.95 -4.30 -3.93
C PHE A 160 -0.64 -4.96 -4.39
N ALA A 161 -0.52 -6.29 -4.30
CA ALA A 161 0.64 -7.03 -4.83
C ALA A 161 0.69 -7.05 -6.37
N ALA A 162 -0.46 -6.94 -7.04
CA ALA A 162 -0.53 -6.89 -8.50
C ALA A 162 0.13 -5.63 -9.08
N MET A 163 0.12 -4.51 -8.36
CA MET A 163 0.72 -3.25 -8.80
C MET A 163 2.24 -3.37 -9.06
N PRO A 164 3.11 -3.75 -8.09
CA PRO A 164 4.55 -3.90 -8.35
C PRO A 164 4.84 -5.01 -9.37
N LEU A 165 4.06 -6.09 -9.40
CA LEU A 165 4.20 -7.15 -10.41
C LEU A 165 3.90 -6.63 -11.82
N TYR A 166 2.83 -5.83 -11.97
CA TYR A 166 2.46 -5.26 -13.25
C TYR A 166 3.57 -4.36 -13.80
N PHE A 167 4.11 -3.47 -12.96
CA PHE A 167 5.20 -2.59 -13.38
C PHE A 167 6.46 -3.37 -13.73
N PHE A 168 6.81 -4.40 -12.95
CA PHE A 168 8.02 -5.19 -13.22
C PHE A 168 7.97 -5.98 -14.52
N PHE A 169 6.80 -6.54 -14.88
CA PHE A 169 6.67 -7.41 -16.05
C PHE A 169 6.18 -6.71 -17.32
N PHE A 170 5.47 -5.57 -17.21
CA PHE A 170 4.79 -4.95 -18.35
C PHE A 170 5.12 -3.47 -18.59
N LYS A 171 6.01 -2.83 -17.81
CA LYS A 171 6.40 -1.40 -17.94
C LYS A 171 7.91 -1.18 -17.85
#